data_AF-A0A0C3Q0Y4-F1
#
_entry.id   AF-A0A0C3Q0Y4-F1
#
_cell.length_a   1.000
_cell.length_b   1.000
_cell.length_c   1.000
_cell.angle_alpha   90.00
_cell.angle_beta   90.00
_cell.angle_gamma   90.00
#
_symmetry.space_group_name_H-M   'P 1'
#
loop_
_entity.id
_entity.type
_entity.pdbx_description
1 polymer ?
#
loop_
_entity_poly.entity_id
_entity_poly.type
_entity_poly.pdbx_seq_one_letter_code
_entity_poly.pdbx_strand_id
1 'polypeptide(L)' 'MSTPAKAFDRHPVRKLATAAATCSSTAAAYGACVAGNYKEVNKEMCAAEFNAFKQCVQGVMKRKW' A
#
# COMPACT_ATOMS: atom_id res chain seq x y z
N MET A 1 -1.63 -8.55 36.12
CA MET A 1 -1.94 -7.14 35.84
C MET A 1 -1.39 -6.83 34.45
N SER A 2 -2.24 -6.90 33.43
CA SER A 2 -1.83 -6.81 32.02
C SER A 2 -1.76 -5.35 31.61
N THR A 3 -0.55 -4.83 31.48
CA THR A 3 -0.24 -3.47 31.02
C THR A 3 -0.89 -3.21 29.65
N PRO A 4 -1.67 -2.12 29.46
CA PRO A 4 -2.17 -1.76 28.14
C PRO A 4 -1.02 -1.20 27.32
N ALA A 5 -0.51 -2.00 26.38
CA ALA A 5 0.40 -1.52 25.36
C ALA A 5 -0.26 -0.34 24.65
N LYS A 6 0.41 0.82 24.71
CA LYS A 6 0.08 2.07 24.01
C LYS A 6 -0.46 1.73 22.62
N ALA A 7 -1.78 1.85 22.44
CA ALA A 7 -2.42 1.53 21.18
C ALA A 7 -1.90 2.52 20.13
N PHE A 8 -0.90 2.09 19.35
CA PHE A 8 -0.57 2.77 18.11
C PHE A 8 -1.89 2.91 17.36
N ASP A 9 -2.27 4.15 17.06
CA ASP A 9 -3.46 4.45 16.29
C ASP A 9 -3.33 3.72 14.96
N ARG A 10 -3.91 2.52 14.89
CA ARG A 10 -3.89 1.64 13.71
C ARG A 10 -4.90 2.11 12.68
N HIS A 11 -5.68 3.16 12.98
CA HIS A 11 -6.62 3.81 12.08
C HIS A 11 -6.00 4.18 10.72
N PRO A 12 -4.85 4.86 10.64
CA PRO A 12 -4.17 5.13 9.37
C PRO A 12 -3.79 3.84 8.62
N VAL A 13 -3.26 2.82 9.31
CA VAL A 13 -2.91 1.53 8.68
C VAL A 13 -4.15 0.80 8.17
N ARG A 14 -5.24 0.83 8.94
CA ARG A 14 -6.53 0.23 8.55
C ARG A 14 -7.12 0.95 7.34
N LYS A 15 -7.07 2.29 7.29
CA LYS A 15 -7.50 3.06 6.12
C LYS A 15 -6.65 2.75 4.89
N LEU A 16 -5.35 2.60 5.07
CA LEU A 16 -4.43 2.26 3.99
C LEU A 16 -4.66 0.82 3.50
N ALA A 17 -4.94 -0.12 4.41
CA ALA A 17 -5.33 -1.49 4.07
C ALA A 17 -6.68 -1.54 3.34
N THR A 18 -7.68 -0.75 3.77
CA THR A 18 -8.96 -0.63 3.05
C THR A 18 -8.75 -0.02 1.67
N ALA A 19 -7.96 1.04 1.54
CA ALA A 19 -7.64 1.65 0.25
C ALA A 19 -6.88 0.67 -0.66
N ALA A 20 -5.92 -0.07 -0.12
CA ALA A 20 -5.20 -1.10 -0.85
C ALA A 20 -6.12 -2.24 -1.29
N ALA A 21 -7.11 -2.62 -0.46
CA ALA A 21 -8.13 -3.60 -0.82
C ALA A 21 -9.07 -3.07 -1.92
N THR A 22 -9.44 -1.79 -1.90
CA THR A 22 -10.20 -1.16 -3.00
C THR A 22 -9.39 -1.13 -4.29
N CYS A 23 -8.08 -0.96 -4.18
CA CYS A 23 -7.13 -0.96 -5.29
C CYS A 23 -6.47 -2.35 -5.48
N SER A 24 -7.16 -3.43 -5.10
CA SER A 24 -6.56 -4.78 -5.06
C SER A 24 -6.01 -5.22 -6.42
N SER A 25 -6.60 -4.79 -7.53
CA SER A 25 -6.10 -5.14 -8.88
C SER A 25 -4.72 -4.53 -9.16
N THR A 26 -4.52 -3.25 -8.86
CA THR A 26 -3.21 -2.59 -9.00
C THR A 26 -2.23 -3.01 -7.91
N ALA A 27 -2.72 -3.35 -6.71
CA ALA A 27 -1.89 -3.90 -5.64
C ALA A 27 -1.34 -5.30 -6.00
N ALA A 28 -2.18 -6.15 -6.58
CA ALA A 28 -1.80 -7.49 -7.01
C ALA A 28 -0.81 -7.46 -8.17
N ALA A 29 -1.02 -6.58 -9.15
CA ALA A 29 -0.13 -6.46 -10.30
C ALA A 29 1.21 -5.78 -9.91
N TYR A 30 1.21 -4.79 -9.02
CA TYR A 30 2.44 -4.30 -8.36
C TYR A 30 3.15 -5.42 -7.58
N GLY A 31 2.41 -6.17 -6.76
CA GLY A 31 2.93 -7.28 -5.97
C GLY A 31 3.53 -8.40 -6.84
N ALA A 32 2.90 -8.73 -7.98
CA ALA A 32 3.41 -9.70 -8.93
C ALA A 32 4.71 -9.23 -9.59
N CYS A 33 4.78 -7.95 -9.98
CA CYS A 33 6.00 -7.34 -10.53
C CYS A 33 7.15 -7.36 -9.50
N VAL A 34 6.87 -6.98 -8.25
CA VAL A 34 7.86 -7.00 -7.15
C VAL A 34 8.27 -8.42 -6.80
N ALA A 35 7.35 -9.38 -6.74
CA ALA A 35 7.65 -10.77 -6.42
C ALA A 35 8.51 -11.44 -7.50
N GLY A 36 8.24 -11.16 -8.78
CA GLY A 36 9.05 -11.65 -9.90
C GLY A 36 10.45 -11.02 -9.96
N ASN A 37 10.58 -9.77 -9.51
CA ASN A 37 11.83 -9.00 -9.58
C ASN A 37 12.42 -8.71 -8.20
N TYR A 38 12.10 -9.51 -7.17
CA TYR A 38 12.44 -9.22 -5.76
C TYR A 38 13.95 -9.04 -5.51
N LYS A 39 14.80 -9.66 -6.34
CA LYS A 39 16.26 -9.53 -6.29
C LYS A 39 16.80 -8.23 -6.87
N GLU A 40 16.07 -7.61 -7.78
CA GLU A 40 16.53 -6.47 -8.61
C GLU A 40 15.53 -5.31 -8.59
N VAL A 41 14.64 -5.29 -7.59
CA VAL A 41 13.56 -4.32 -7.52
C VAL A 41 14.15 -2.92 -7.32
N ASN A 42 14.30 -2.23 -8.45
CA ASN A 42 14.72 -0.85 -8.49
C ASN A 42 13.46 0.03 -8.51
N LYS A 43 13.60 1.26 -8.01
CA LYS A 43 12.51 2.25 -7.89
C LYS A 43 11.78 2.49 -9.21
N GLU A 44 12.37 2.11 -10.34
CA GLU A 44 11.86 2.30 -11.70
C GLU A 44 11.20 1.04 -12.31
N MET A 45 11.56 -0.17 -11.87
CA MET A 45 11.13 -1.43 -12.50
C MET A 45 9.62 -1.66 -12.42
N CYS A 46 9.02 -1.40 -11.25
CA CYS A 46 7.58 -1.47 -11.06
C CYS A 46 6.96 -0.07 -10.88
N ALA A 47 7.61 0.98 -11.40
CA ALA A 47 7.15 2.36 -11.22
C ALA A 47 5.76 2.59 -11.82
N ALA A 48 5.46 2.03 -13.00
CA ALA A 48 4.15 2.17 -13.63
C ALA A 48 3.01 1.61 -12.75
N GLU A 49 3.19 0.38 -12.27
CA GLU A 49 2.25 -0.31 -11.38
C GLU A 49 2.12 0.37 -10.02
N PHE A 50 3.27 0.79 -9.46
CA PHE A 50 3.29 1.56 -8.23
C PHE A 50 2.56 2.90 -8.38
N ASN A 51 2.70 3.59 -9.52
CA ASN A 51 2.04 4.87 -9.76
C ASN A 51 0.52 4.68 -9.89
N ALA A 52 0.07 3.63 -10.57
CA ALA A 52 -1.35 3.27 -10.67
C ALA A 52 -1.95 2.90 -9.29
N PHE A 53 -1.24 2.06 -8.52
CA PHE A 53 -1.62 1.73 -7.14
C PHE A 53 -1.66 2.98 -6.26
N LYS A 54 -0.63 3.83 -6.33
CA LYS A 54 -0.52 5.08 -5.59
C LYS A 54 -1.65 6.05 -5.94
N GLN A 55 -1.96 6.26 -7.22
CA GLN A 55 -3.06 7.14 -7.63
C GLN A 55 -4.40 6.65 -7.08
N CYS A 56 -4.64 5.34 -7.15
CA CYS A 56 -5.87 4.75 -6.62
C CYS A 56 -5.95 4.92 -5.10
N VAL A 57 -4.88 4.59 -4.36
CA VAL A 57 -4.84 4.74 -2.90
C VAL A 57 -4.96 6.21 -2.49
N GLN A 58 -4.29 7.14 -3.18
CA GLN A 58 -4.41 8.58 -2.93
C GLN A 58 -5.83 9.09 -3.17
N GLY A 59 -6.50 8.60 -4.22
CA GLY A 59 -7.91 8.89 -4.51
C GLY A 59 -8.83 8.39 -3.38
N VAL A 60 -8.64 7.16 -2.90
CA VAL A 60 -9.47 6.58 -1.83
C VAL A 60 -9.19 7.24 -0.48
N MET A 61 -7.93 7.55 -0.18
CA MET A 61 -7.58 8.18 1.09
C MET A 61 -8.07 9.63 1.18
N LYS A 62 -8.42 10.29 0.05
CA LYS A 62 -8.80 11.73 -0.04
C LYS A 62 -7.94 12.63 0.87
N ARG A 63 -6.70 12.23 1.10
CA ARG A 63 -5.71 12.93 1.92
C ARG A 63 -4.80 13.63 0.93
N LYS A 64 -5.13 14.88 0.64
CA LYS A 64 -4.23 15.84 0.03
C LYS A 64 -3.13 16.08 1.06
N TRP A 65 -1.99 15.40 0.87
CA TRP A 65 -0.78 15.58 1.68
C TRP A 65 -0.09 16.87 1.26
#